data_AF-A0A4U3M594-F1
#
_entry.id   AF-A0A4U3M594-F1
#
_cell.length_a   1.000
_cell.length_b   1.000
_cell.length_c   1.000
_cell.angle_alpha   90.00
_cell.angle_beta   90.00
_cell.angle_gamma   90.00
#
_symmetry.space_group_name_H-M   'P 1'
#
loop_
_entity.id
_entity.type
_entity.pdbx_description
1 polymer ?
#
loop_
_entity_poly.entity_id
_entity_poly.type
_entity_poly.pdbx_seq_one_letter_code
_entity_poly.pdbx_strand_id
1 'polypeptide(L)'
;MSTQLTPGAETVVDERTQPLEGGDHERFSHYVPKDKLTEAMVMGTPVVALCGKVWVPSRDPERFPVCPECKEIWDSLNPDDGGGDGGGE
;
A
#
# COMPACT_ATOMS: atom_id res chain seq x y z
N MET A 1 47.41 -38.45 9.88
CA MET A 1 45.97 -38.12 9.90
C MET A 1 45.57 -37.96 11.36
N SER A 2 45.61 -36.73 11.89
CA SER A 2 45.26 -36.48 13.30
C SER A 2 44.54 -35.13 13.43
N THR A 3 43.25 -35.25 13.74
CA THR A 3 42.35 -34.35 14.47
C THR A 3 42.56 -32.83 14.39
N GLN A 4 41.53 -32.22 13.79
CA GLN A 4 41.17 -30.80 13.82
C GLN A 4 40.58 -30.43 15.20
N LEU A 5 40.94 -29.25 15.72
CA LEU A 5 40.08 -28.48 16.64
C LEU A 5 40.44 -26.99 16.56
N THR A 6 39.62 -26.21 15.85
CA THR A 6 39.66 -24.74 15.85
C THR A 6 38.53 -24.21 16.73
N PRO A 7 38.81 -23.55 17.87
CA PRO A 7 37.81 -22.83 18.65
C PRO A 7 37.72 -21.39 18.16
N GLY A 8 36.49 -20.87 18.06
CA GLY A 8 36.26 -19.46 17.76
C GLY A 8 35.05 -19.19 16.87
N ALA A 9 33.97 -19.94 17.06
CA ALA A 9 32.67 -19.55 16.56
C ALA A 9 32.14 -18.39 17.41
N GLU A 10 32.58 -17.18 17.12
CA GLU A 10 31.88 -15.97 17.55
C GLU A 10 30.88 -15.63 16.45
N THR A 11 29.68 -16.17 16.60
CA THR A 11 28.53 -15.73 15.83
C THR A 11 28.23 -14.30 16.27
N VAL A 12 28.73 -13.31 15.51
CA VAL A 12 28.14 -11.97 15.56
C VAL A 12 26.69 -12.15 15.14
N VAL A 13 25.80 -12.07 16.13
CA VAL A 13 24.37 -11.92 15.92
C VAL A 13 24.20 -10.62 15.14
N ASP A 14 23.86 -10.75 13.86
CA ASP A 14 23.51 -9.62 13.01
C ASP A 14 22.20 -9.02 13.54
N GLU A 15 22.32 -8.10 14.50
CA GLU A 15 21.21 -7.28 15.01
C GLU A 15 20.93 -6.11 14.08
N ARG A 16 21.00 -6.30 12.75
CA ARG A 16 20.48 -5.30 11.82
C ARG A 16 18.98 -5.49 11.74
N THR A 17 18.32 -4.98 12.78
CA THR A 17 16.97 -4.42 12.76
C THR A 17 16.29 -4.65 11.41
N GLN A 18 15.57 -5.77 11.29
CA GLN A 18 14.54 -5.88 10.26
C GLN A 18 13.66 -4.64 10.44
N PRO A 19 13.50 -3.77 9.43
CA PRO A 19 12.40 -2.81 9.45
C PRO A 19 11.13 -3.63 9.26
N LEU A 20 10.69 -4.27 10.35
CA LEU A 20 9.31 -4.61 10.57
C LEU A 20 8.59 -3.25 10.53
N GLU A 21 7.44 -3.15 9.85
CA GLU A 21 6.56 -1.97 9.75
C GLU A 21 6.64 -1.09 8.48
N GLY A 22 7.19 -1.58 7.36
CA GLY A 22 7.02 -0.92 6.05
C GLY A 22 5.89 -1.49 5.16
N GLY A 23 5.34 -2.66 5.50
CA GLY A 23 4.72 -3.55 4.51
C GLY A 23 3.21 -3.45 4.29
N ASP A 24 2.52 -2.47 4.88
CA ASP A 24 1.06 -2.35 4.72
C ASP A 24 0.62 -1.14 3.91
N HIS A 25 1.47 -0.12 3.82
CA HIS A 25 1.12 1.14 3.14
C HIS A 25 1.32 1.12 1.62
N GLU A 26 1.73 -0.03 1.07
CA GLU A 26 1.88 -0.27 -0.38
C GLU A 26 0.91 -1.36 -0.90
N ARG A 27 0.12 -1.97 -0.02
CA ARG A 27 -0.78 -3.09 -0.36
C ARG A 27 -2.23 -2.69 -0.57
N PHE A 28 -2.55 -1.42 -0.38
CA PHE A 28 -3.88 -0.89 -0.61
C PHE A 28 -3.87 0.16 -1.72
N SER A 29 -4.85 0.05 -2.60
CA SER A 29 -5.12 1.05 -3.63
C SER A 29 -5.88 2.22 -3.02
N HIS A 30 -5.42 3.43 -3.33
CA HIS A 30 -6.06 4.66 -2.86
C HIS A 30 -6.75 5.37 -4.02
N TYR A 31 -7.93 5.94 -3.75
CA TYR A 31 -8.61 6.74 -4.75
C TYR A 31 -7.99 8.12 -4.85
N VAL A 32 -7.84 8.56 -6.10
CA VAL A 32 -7.32 9.85 -6.51
C VAL A 32 -8.11 10.30 -7.73
N PRO A 33 -8.22 11.61 -7.98
CA PRO A 33 -8.79 12.12 -9.21
C PRO A 33 -8.06 11.49 -10.41
N LYS A 34 -8.81 10.93 -11.36
CA LYS A 34 -8.26 10.18 -12.50
C LYS A 34 -7.19 10.97 -13.26
N ASP A 35 -7.46 12.24 -13.57
CA ASP A 35 -6.48 13.14 -14.19
C ASP A 35 -5.15 13.22 -13.43
N LYS A 36 -5.22 13.32 -12.11
CA LYS A 36 -4.03 13.44 -11.24
C LYS A 36 -3.27 12.14 -11.11
N LEU A 37 -3.97 11.01 -11.05
CA LEU A 37 -3.33 9.70 -11.03
C LEU A 37 -2.57 9.44 -12.34
N THR A 38 -3.21 9.68 -13.50
CA THR A 38 -2.57 9.48 -14.81
C THR A 38 -1.37 10.38 -15.01
N GLU A 39 -1.47 11.67 -14.68
CA GLU A 39 -0.35 12.62 -14.72
C GLU A 39 0.82 12.12 -13.85
N ALA A 40 0.53 11.70 -12.62
CA ALA A 40 1.54 11.24 -11.69
C ALA A 40 2.20 9.90 -12.06
N MET A 41 1.45 8.98 -12.67
CA MET A 41 2.02 7.74 -13.21
C MET A 41 3.01 8.00 -14.34
N VAL A 42 2.77 9.04 -15.16
CA VAL A 42 3.67 9.41 -16.26
C VAL A 42 4.86 10.23 -15.75
N MET A 43 4.61 11.20 -14.88
CA MET A 43 5.64 12.12 -14.39
C MET A 43 6.44 11.55 -13.22
N GLY A 44 5.97 10.49 -12.56
CA GLY A 44 6.57 9.96 -11.34
C GLY A 44 6.44 10.90 -10.14
N THR A 45 5.40 11.73 -10.11
CA THR A 45 5.19 12.72 -9.05
C THR A 45 4.36 12.14 -7.89
N PRO A 46 4.56 12.63 -6.66
CA PRO A 46 3.74 12.22 -5.52
C PRO A 46 2.32 12.79 -5.64
N VAL A 47 1.32 11.95 -5.35
CA VAL A 47 -0.11 12.32 -5.28
C VAL A 47 -0.68 12.08 -3.90
N VAL A 48 -1.76 12.80 -3.59
CA VAL A 48 -2.47 12.74 -2.32
C VAL A 48 -3.82 12.05 -2.50
N ALA A 49 -4.10 11.05 -1.67
CA ALA A 49 -5.30 10.23 -1.71
C ALA A 49 -6.49 10.99 -1.12
N LEU A 50 -7.70 10.48 -1.35
CA LEU A 50 -8.88 10.92 -0.60
C LEU A 50 -8.72 10.75 0.92
N CYS A 51 -7.99 9.72 1.37
CA CYS A 51 -7.63 9.52 2.80
C CYS A 51 -6.48 10.43 3.30
N GLY A 52 -5.94 11.31 2.44
CA GLY A 52 -4.79 12.15 2.79
C GLY A 52 -3.42 11.47 2.71
N LYS A 53 -3.35 10.18 2.35
CA LYS A 53 -2.08 9.46 2.14
C LYS A 53 -1.35 10.02 0.92
N VAL A 54 -0.06 10.35 1.06
CA VAL A 54 0.80 10.75 -0.06
C VAL A 54 1.62 9.56 -0.54
N TRP A 55 1.61 9.26 -1.85
CA TRP A 55 2.41 8.19 -2.45
C TRP A 55 2.79 8.52 -3.90
N VAL A 56 3.82 7.83 -4.40
CA VAL A 56 4.18 7.86 -5.82
C VAL A 56 3.64 6.57 -6.47
N PRO A 57 2.74 6.66 -7.47
CA PRO A 57 2.17 5.47 -8.09
C PRO A 57 3.24 4.75 -8.92
N SER A 58 3.53 3.51 -8.57
CA SER A 58 4.60 2.70 -9.20
C SER A 58 4.17 1.26 -9.54
N ARG A 59 2.92 0.90 -9.23
CA ARG A 59 2.34 -0.45 -9.40
C ARG A 59 0.89 -0.35 -9.86
N ASP A 60 0.39 -1.40 -10.52
CA ASP A 60 -1.01 -1.45 -10.98
C ASP A 60 -2.00 -1.48 -9.80
N PRO A 61 -2.90 -0.48 -9.67
CA PRO A 61 -3.84 -0.37 -8.55
C PRO A 61 -4.94 -1.46 -8.58
N GLU A 62 -5.16 -2.12 -9.72
CA GLU A 62 -6.18 -3.18 -9.84
C GLU A 62 -5.78 -4.49 -9.14
N ARG A 63 -4.50 -4.64 -8.76
CA ARG A 63 -4.00 -5.86 -8.10
C ARG A 63 -4.17 -5.83 -6.58
N PHE A 64 -4.61 -4.69 -6.02
CA PHE A 64 -4.63 -4.45 -4.59
C PHE A 64 -6.04 -4.04 -4.13
N PRO A 65 -6.46 -4.50 -2.93
CA PRO A 65 -7.72 -4.06 -2.34
C PRO A 65 -7.71 -2.54 -2.15
N VAL A 66 -8.85 -1.89 -2.36
CA VAL A 66 -8.98 -0.45 -2.12
C VAL A 66 -9.01 -0.18 -0.62
N CYS A 67 -8.37 0.91 -0.19
CA CYS A 67 -8.42 1.39 1.20
C CYS A 67 -9.90 1.64 1.63
N PRO A 68 -10.35 1.09 2.77
CA PRO A 68 -11.74 1.22 3.21
C PRO A 68 -12.17 2.68 3.36
N GLU A 69 -11.31 3.54 3.91
CA GLU A 69 -11.59 4.97 4.07
C GLU A 69 -11.77 5.67 2.70
N CYS A 70 -10.91 5.36 1.72
CA CYS A 70 -11.08 5.87 0.37
C CYS A 70 -12.41 5.40 -0.25
N LYS A 71 -12.78 4.14 -0.01
CA LYS A 71 -14.04 3.57 -0.50
C LYS A 71 -15.26 4.26 0.10
N GLU A 72 -15.27 4.51 1.41
CA GLU A 72 -16.36 5.21 2.10
C GLU A 72 -16.51 6.66 1.63
N ILE A 73 -15.39 7.39 1.48
CA ILE A 73 -15.43 8.76 0.95
C ILE A 73 -15.92 8.76 -0.50
N TRP A 74 -15.46 7.82 -1.32
CA TRP A 74 -15.88 7.70 -2.72
C TRP A 74 -17.37 7.40 -2.85
N ASP A 75 -17.89 6.48 -2.04
CA ASP A 75 -19.31 6.14 -1.96
C ASP A 75 -20.17 7.36 -1.56
N SER A 76 -19.71 8.10 -0.54
CA SER A 76 -20.38 9.34 -0.11
C SER A 76 -20.34 10.45 -1.16
N LEU A 77 -19.34 10.47 -2.06
CA LEU A 77 -19.22 11.44 -3.15
C LEU A 77 -20.01 11.04 -4.41
N ASN A 78 -20.30 9.75 -4.59
CA ASN A 78 -21.12 9.20 -5.69
C ASN A 78 -22.38 8.50 -5.17
N PRO A 79 -23.37 9.25 -4.65
CA PRO A 79 -24.64 8.66 -4.21
C PRO A 79 -25.46 8.04 -5.37
N ASP A 80 -25.11 8.33 -6.63
CA ASP A 80 -25.86 7.91 -7.82
C ASP A 80 -25.41 6.54 -8.38
N ASP A 81 -24.21 6.04 -8.03
CA ASP A 81 -23.67 4.78 -8.58
C ASP A 81 -23.92 3.56 -7.66
N GLY A 82 -24.51 3.77 -6.47
CA GLY A 82 -24.66 2.74 -5.42
C GLY A 82 -26.05 2.60 -4.76
N GLY A 83 -27.08 3.31 -5.25
CA GLY A 83 -28.40 3.38 -4.60
C GLY A 83 -29.49 2.53 -5.26
N GLY A 84 -29.31 1.20 -5.29
CA GLY A 84 -30.30 0.25 -5.80
C GLY A 84 -30.77 -0.76 -4.75
N ASP A 85 -30.73 -0.44 -3.46
CA ASP A 85 -31.35 -1.22 -2.40
C ASP A 85 -32.88 -1.04 -2.47
N GLY A 86 -33.50 -1.79 -3.39
CA GLY A 86 -34.95 -1.94 -3.49
C GLY A 86 -35.44 -2.91 -2.42
N GLY A 87 -35.66 -2.42 -1.21
CA GLY A 87 -36.22 -3.22 -0.12
C GLY A 87 -36.98 -2.39 0.91
N GLY A 88 -38.31 -2.34 0.78
CA GLY A 88 -39.18 -2.09 1.93
C GLY A 88 -40.48 -1.32 1.66
N GLU A 89 -41.52 -2.00 1.16
CA GLU A 89 -42.79 -2.24 1.87
C GLU A 89 -43.58 -3.39 1.24
#